data_AF-A0AAU5YM38-F1
#
_entry.id   AF-A0AAU5YM38-F1
#
_cell.length_a   1.000
_cell.length_b   1.000
_cell.length_c   1.000
_cell.angle_alpha   90.00
_cell.angle_beta   90.00
_cell.angle_gamma   90.00
#
_symmetry.space_group_name_H-M   'P 1'
#
loop_
_entity.id
_entity.type
_entity.pdbx_description
1 polymer ?
#
loop_
_entity_poly.entity_id
_entity_poly.type
_entity_poly.pdbx_seq_one_letter_code
_entity_poly.pdbx_strand_id
1 'polypeptide(L)'
;MPGLLQTPDYARTIFRYMRPELPESELAPRVEHRMRRRAVIEGDNPTPYETIVHEFALRVRVADRQASLAQLRWILDQIERGHATLRIIPTDQDGFAGAGASMLYMDGPVPRLDTCLRDTPTGTAFIDAEPHLAQLRALLGKVEKAALDPAASRDFIHRLTKEL
;
A
#
# COMPACT_ATOMS: atom_id res chain seq x y z
N MET A 1 1.88 -5.02 0.27
CA MET A 1 1.96 -3.82 1.15
C MET A 1 2.46 -2.63 0.34
N PRO A 2 1.75 -1.49 0.30
CA PRO A 2 2.20 -0.29 -0.40
C PRO A 2 3.55 0.22 0.08
N GLY A 3 4.32 0.82 -0.84
CA GLY A 3 5.69 1.25 -0.58
C GLY A 3 5.84 2.37 0.44
N LEU A 4 4.83 3.24 0.59
CA LEU A 4 4.87 4.37 1.53
C LEU A 4 4.76 3.89 2.99
N LEU A 5 4.04 2.82 3.24
CA LEU A 5 3.88 2.27 4.59
C LEU A 5 4.96 1.26 4.96
N GLN A 6 6.01 1.11 4.16
CA GLN A 6 6.91 -0.03 4.17
C GLN A 6 8.19 0.31 4.92
N THR A 7 8.60 -0.43 5.97
CA THR A 7 9.85 -0.19 6.71
C THR A 7 11.11 -0.42 5.86
N PRO A 8 12.29 0.14 6.23
CA PRO A 8 13.52 -0.10 5.48
C PRO A 8 13.85 -1.59 5.30
N ASP A 9 13.67 -2.40 6.36
CA ASP A 9 13.98 -3.83 6.31
C ASP A 9 12.98 -4.62 5.45
N TYR A 10 11.70 -4.24 5.49
CA TYR A 10 10.69 -4.82 4.62
C TYR A 10 11.00 -4.51 3.15
N ALA A 11 11.33 -3.24 2.85
CA ALA A 11 11.70 -2.81 1.50
C ALA A 11 12.98 -3.50 1.00
N ARG A 12 14.00 -3.62 1.86
CA ARG A 12 15.26 -4.32 1.57
C ARG A 12 15.00 -5.78 1.22
N THR A 13 14.15 -6.45 2.00
CA THR A 13 13.81 -7.86 1.77
C THR A 13 13.09 -8.07 0.45
N ILE A 14 12.13 -7.21 0.11
CA ILE A 14 11.49 -7.25 -1.22
C ILE A 14 12.52 -7.09 -2.33
N PHE A 15 13.42 -6.11 -2.25
CA PHE A 15 14.39 -5.89 -3.31
C PHE A 15 15.34 -7.08 -3.49
N ARG A 16 15.82 -7.68 -2.39
CA ARG A 16 16.65 -8.89 -2.46
C ARG A 16 15.90 -10.08 -3.04
N TYR A 17 14.62 -10.23 -2.72
CA TYR A 17 13.79 -11.30 -3.30
C TYR A 17 13.58 -11.12 -4.80
N MET A 18 13.23 -9.90 -5.23
CA MET A 18 12.95 -9.60 -6.65
C MET A 18 14.20 -9.56 -7.51
N ARG A 19 15.37 -9.27 -6.92
CA ARG A 19 16.67 -9.25 -7.59
C ARG A 19 17.75 -9.87 -6.69
N PRO A 20 17.86 -11.22 -6.67
CA PRO A 20 18.79 -11.93 -5.78
C PRO A 20 20.27 -11.55 -5.96
N GLU A 21 20.68 -11.20 -7.18
CA GLU A 21 22.05 -10.86 -7.54
C GLU A 21 22.36 -9.34 -7.41
N LEU A 22 21.43 -8.55 -6.88
CA LEU A 22 21.62 -7.10 -6.75
C LEU A 22 22.68 -6.80 -5.68
N PRO A 23 23.78 -6.11 -6.01
CA PRO A 23 24.83 -5.80 -5.04
C PRO A 23 24.36 -4.79 -3.99
N GLU A 24 24.95 -4.80 -2.80
CA GLU A 24 24.54 -3.91 -1.70
C GLU A 24 24.68 -2.42 -2.06
N SER A 25 25.71 -2.07 -2.83
CA SER A 25 25.94 -0.72 -3.36
C SER A 25 24.77 -0.20 -4.21
N GLU A 26 23.98 -1.10 -4.78
CA GLU A 26 22.80 -0.82 -5.58
C GLU A 26 21.49 -1.00 -4.80
N LEU A 27 21.47 -1.91 -3.83
CA LEU A 27 20.33 -2.15 -2.94
C LEU A 27 20.06 -0.93 -2.04
N ALA A 28 21.10 -0.43 -1.37
CA ALA A 28 20.96 0.63 -0.38
C ALA A 28 20.36 1.93 -0.96
N PRO A 29 20.80 2.45 -2.12
CA PRO A 29 20.18 3.63 -2.73
C PRO A 29 18.70 3.43 -3.10
N ARG A 30 18.29 2.21 -3.48
CA ARG A 30 16.90 1.91 -3.81
C ARG A 30 16.00 1.87 -2.58
N VAL A 31 16.50 1.30 -1.48
CA VAL A 31 15.81 1.34 -0.18
C VAL A 31 15.68 2.78 0.29
N GLU A 32 16.77 3.54 0.25
CA GLU A 32 16.80 4.95 0.64
C GLU A 32 15.80 5.78 -0.19
N HIS A 33 15.81 5.63 -1.52
CA HIS A 33 14.85 6.30 -2.39
C HIS A 33 13.41 5.95 -2.03
N ARG A 34 13.11 4.67 -1.71
CA ARG A 34 11.76 4.29 -1.25
C ARG A 34 11.38 4.95 0.06
N MET A 35 12.31 5.06 1.02
CA MET A 35 12.03 5.71 2.31
C MET A 35 11.82 7.22 2.15
N ARG A 36 12.63 7.89 1.32
CA ARG A 36 12.48 9.33 1.06
C ARG A 36 11.12 9.71 0.48
N ARG A 37 10.47 8.81 -0.26
CA ARG A 37 9.13 9.04 -0.81
C ARG A 37 8.04 9.23 0.26
N ARG A 38 8.29 8.81 1.50
CA ARG A 38 7.36 9.03 2.62
C ARG A 38 7.17 10.50 2.95
N ALA A 39 8.13 11.36 2.61
CA ALA A 39 7.99 12.80 2.78
C ALA A 39 6.71 13.36 2.11
N VAL A 40 6.14 12.68 1.12
CA VAL A 40 4.86 13.04 0.50
C VAL A 40 3.69 13.00 1.50
N ILE A 41 3.72 12.08 2.47
CA ILE A 41 2.63 11.89 3.45
C ILE A 41 3.01 12.33 4.87
N GLU A 42 4.31 12.52 5.13
CA GLU A 42 4.86 12.92 6.44
C GLU A 42 5.37 14.38 6.47
N GLY A 43 5.45 15.07 5.33
CA GLY A 43 6.03 16.41 5.21
C GLY A 43 5.12 17.54 5.69
N ASP A 44 5.61 18.79 5.58
CA ASP A 44 4.91 19.99 6.06
C ASP A 44 3.55 20.24 5.39
N ASN A 45 3.40 19.77 4.15
CA ASN A 45 2.13 19.79 3.41
C ASN A 45 1.80 18.36 2.95
N PRO A 46 1.28 17.51 3.85
CA PRO A 46 1.12 16.09 3.56
C PRO A 46 -0.01 15.88 2.56
N THR A 47 0.24 15.02 1.57
CA THR A 47 -0.79 14.57 0.63
C THR A 47 -1.70 13.55 1.32
N PRO A 48 -3.03 13.73 1.32
CA PRO A 48 -3.94 12.73 1.84
C PRO A 48 -3.67 11.37 1.19
N TYR A 49 -3.47 10.35 2.03
CA TYR A 49 -3.13 9.02 1.56
C TYR A 49 -4.04 7.97 2.17
N GLU A 50 -4.87 7.37 1.34
CA GLU A 50 -5.69 6.21 1.69
C GLU A 50 -5.19 4.98 0.95
N THR A 51 -5.14 3.85 1.65
CA THR A 51 -4.80 2.58 1.05
C THR A 51 -5.72 1.47 1.50
N ILE A 52 -6.03 0.58 0.57
CA ILE A 52 -6.86 -0.59 0.81
C ILE A 52 -6.02 -1.81 0.47
N VAL A 53 -5.86 -2.70 1.44
CA VAL A 53 -5.06 -3.92 1.29
C VAL A 53 -5.87 -5.14 1.68
N HIS A 54 -5.64 -6.25 0.98
CA HIS A 54 -6.12 -7.54 1.48
C HIS A 54 -5.33 -7.95 2.73
N GLU A 55 -5.97 -8.58 3.71
CA GLU A 55 -5.31 -9.02 4.94
C GLU A 55 -4.06 -9.90 4.72
N PHE A 56 -3.95 -10.62 3.60
CA PHE A 56 -2.74 -11.38 3.26
C PHE A 56 -1.50 -10.50 3.15
N ALA A 57 -1.65 -9.23 2.75
CA ALA A 57 -0.54 -8.28 2.72
C ALA A 57 0.03 -7.97 4.12
N LEU A 58 -0.72 -8.25 5.19
CA LEU A 58 -0.32 -8.10 6.58
C LEU A 58 0.11 -9.44 7.20
N ARG A 59 -0.51 -10.56 6.78
CA ARG A 59 -0.22 -11.90 7.31
C ARG A 59 1.03 -12.55 6.72
N VAL A 60 1.37 -12.25 5.46
CA VAL A 60 2.57 -12.79 4.82
C VAL A 60 3.82 -12.19 5.45
N ARG A 61 4.66 -13.05 6.03
CA ARG A 61 5.95 -12.65 6.62
C ARG A 61 6.99 -12.51 5.51
N VAL A 62 7.17 -11.30 5.01
CA VAL A 62 8.10 -11.03 3.90
C VAL A 62 9.55 -11.31 4.27
N ALA A 63 9.95 -11.02 5.51
CA ALA A 63 11.27 -11.34 6.05
C ALA A 63 11.13 -12.42 7.12
N ASP A 64 11.00 -12.00 8.38
CA ASP A 64 10.79 -12.87 9.52
C ASP A 64 9.69 -12.32 10.44
N ARG A 65 9.46 -13.00 11.57
CA ARG A 65 8.44 -12.61 12.55
C ARG A 65 8.73 -11.23 13.18
N GLN A 66 10.00 -10.92 13.49
CA GLN A 66 10.37 -9.66 14.12
C GLN A 66 10.19 -8.48 13.17
N ALA A 67 10.64 -8.60 11.93
CA ALA A 67 10.45 -7.60 10.89
C ALA A 67 8.96 -7.40 10.56
N SER A 68 8.16 -8.48 10.56
CA SER A 68 6.72 -8.39 10.36
C SER A 68 6.01 -7.63 11.49
N LEU A 69 6.39 -7.89 12.76
CA LEU A 69 5.89 -7.12 13.90
C LEU A 69 6.29 -5.64 13.83
N ALA A 70 7.54 -5.35 13.48
CA ALA A 70 8.01 -3.98 13.29
C ALA A 70 7.23 -3.27 12.18
N GLN A 71 6.94 -3.97 11.08
CA GLN A 71 6.12 -3.47 9.98
C GLN A 71 4.68 -3.15 10.40
N LEU A 72 4.03 -4.02 11.19
CA LEU A 72 2.66 -3.77 11.67
C LEU A 72 2.59 -2.60 12.66
N ARG A 73 3.55 -2.53 13.59
CA ARG A 73 3.67 -1.40 14.54
C ARG A 73 3.93 -0.09 13.80
N TRP A 74 4.76 -0.13 12.77
CA TRP A 74 5.00 1.03 11.91
C TRP A 74 3.72 1.48 11.23
N ILE A 75 2.95 0.57 10.63
CA ILE A 75 1.67 0.91 10.00
C ILE A 75 0.73 1.59 11.01
N LEU A 76 0.61 1.04 12.23
CA LEU A 76 -0.22 1.63 13.28
C LEU A 76 0.23 3.05 13.63
N ASP A 77 1.52 3.27 13.84
CA ASP A 77 2.08 4.60 14.13
C ASP A 77 1.76 5.61 13.00
N GLN A 78 1.82 5.20 11.73
CA GLN A 78 1.46 6.07 10.61
C GLN A 78 -0.03 6.42 10.56
N ILE A 79 -0.89 5.48 10.93
CA ILE A 79 -2.34 5.72 11.04
C ILE A 79 -2.64 6.65 12.22
N GLU A 80 -2.01 6.42 13.37
CA GLU A 80 -2.21 7.19 14.60
C GLU A 80 -1.73 8.64 14.47
N ARG A 81 -0.66 8.88 13.71
CA ARG A 81 -0.17 10.24 13.36
C ARG A 81 -1.03 10.94 12.32
N GLY A 82 -1.99 10.25 11.70
CA GLY A 82 -2.81 10.78 10.61
C GLY A 82 -2.07 10.90 9.28
N HIS A 83 -0.91 10.27 9.11
CA HIS A 83 -0.17 10.27 7.85
C HIS A 83 -0.81 9.36 6.79
N ALA A 84 -1.63 8.39 7.22
CA ALA A 84 -2.31 7.47 6.31
C ALA A 84 -3.63 6.96 6.88
N THR A 85 -4.58 6.67 5.98
CA THR A 85 -5.73 5.82 6.26
C THR A 85 -5.50 4.45 5.63
N LEU A 86 -5.69 3.38 6.38
CA LEU A 86 -5.58 2.02 5.86
C LEU A 86 -6.87 1.25 6.13
N ARG A 87 -7.41 0.65 5.07
CA ARG A 87 -8.55 -0.27 5.12
C ARG A 87 -8.14 -1.68 4.76
N ILE A 88 -8.78 -2.66 5.39
CA ILE A 88 -8.44 -4.08 5.21
C ILE A 88 -9.62 -4.80 4.59
N ILE A 89 -9.33 -5.57 3.54
CA ILE A 89 -10.26 -6.56 2.99
C ILE A 89 -9.98 -7.88 3.70
N PRO A 90 -10.92 -8.37 4.53
CA PRO A 90 -10.74 -9.61 5.27
C PRO A 90 -10.85 -10.83 4.34
N THR A 91 -10.32 -11.97 4.76
CA THR A 91 -10.44 -13.24 4.01
C THR A 91 -11.87 -13.75 3.92
N ASP A 92 -12.71 -13.40 4.89
CA ASP A 92 -14.12 -13.79 4.99
C ASP A 92 -15.05 -12.91 4.14
N GLN A 93 -14.50 -12.09 3.24
CA GLN A 93 -15.28 -11.21 2.38
C GLN A 93 -15.81 -11.93 1.14
N ASP A 94 -17.12 -12.18 1.11
CA ASP A 94 -17.80 -12.73 -0.06
C ASP A 94 -17.81 -11.77 -1.25
N GLY A 95 -17.80 -12.35 -2.46
CA GLY A 95 -18.01 -11.61 -3.72
C GLY A 95 -16.86 -10.69 -4.14
N PHE A 96 -15.70 -10.75 -3.48
CA PHE A 96 -14.56 -9.91 -3.81
C PHE A 96 -13.65 -10.55 -4.88
N ALA A 97 -13.88 -10.21 -6.15
CA ALA A 97 -13.03 -10.62 -7.27
C ALA A 97 -11.89 -9.61 -7.59
N GLY A 98 -11.65 -8.62 -6.72
CA GLY A 98 -10.71 -7.52 -6.95
C GLY A 98 -9.25 -7.83 -6.63
N ALA A 99 -8.93 -9.04 -6.15
CA ALA A 99 -7.60 -9.39 -5.62
C ALA A 99 -6.45 -9.20 -6.63
N GLY A 100 -6.72 -9.32 -7.94
CA GLY A 100 -5.74 -9.11 -9.01
C GLY A 100 -5.68 -7.68 -9.59
N ALA A 101 -6.54 -6.77 -9.11
CA ALA A 101 -6.72 -5.45 -9.71
C ALA A 101 -6.03 -4.33 -8.91
N SER A 102 -4.76 -4.53 -8.54
CA SER A 102 -3.97 -3.49 -7.88
C SER A 102 -3.86 -2.25 -8.76
N MET A 103 -4.03 -1.08 -8.14
CA MET A 103 -3.94 0.23 -8.78
C MET A 103 -3.60 1.31 -7.74
N LEU A 104 -3.03 2.41 -8.22
CA LEU A 104 -2.89 3.66 -7.46
C LEU A 104 -3.66 4.74 -8.22
N TYR A 105 -4.75 5.21 -7.62
CA TYR A 105 -5.53 6.32 -8.17
C TYR A 105 -5.02 7.63 -7.57
N MET A 106 -4.68 8.61 -8.41
CA MET A 106 -4.28 9.95 -8.00
C MET A 106 -5.32 10.93 -8.52
N ASP A 107 -5.94 11.67 -7.62
CA ASP A 107 -6.90 12.71 -7.95
C ASP A 107 -6.39 14.10 -7.55
N GLY A 108 -7.13 15.11 -7.99
CA GLY A 108 -6.84 16.48 -7.63
C GLY A 108 -8.02 17.41 -7.90
N PRO A 109 -7.81 18.73 -7.78
CA PRO A 109 -8.88 19.72 -7.95
C PRO A 109 -9.45 19.78 -9.38
N VAL A 110 -8.76 19.18 -10.36
CA VAL A 110 -9.20 19.09 -11.74
C VAL A 110 -9.39 17.62 -12.09
N PRO A 111 -10.62 17.06 -12.01
CA PRO A 111 -10.87 15.62 -12.20
C PRO A 111 -10.41 15.05 -13.55
N ARG A 112 -10.34 15.91 -14.59
CA ARG A 112 -9.82 15.53 -15.92
C ARG A 112 -8.30 15.29 -15.95
N LEU A 113 -7.60 15.64 -14.88
CA LEU A 113 -6.16 15.40 -14.70
C LEU A 113 -5.91 14.25 -13.72
N ASP A 114 -6.96 13.57 -13.24
CA ASP A 114 -6.80 12.35 -12.48
C ASP A 114 -5.98 11.34 -13.30
N THR A 115 -5.16 10.56 -12.61
CA THR A 115 -4.33 9.55 -13.26
C THR A 115 -4.32 8.30 -12.41
N CYS A 116 -4.60 7.16 -13.05
CA CYS A 116 -4.46 5.87 -12.42
C CYS A 116 -3.19 5.18 -12.91
N LEU A 117 -2.42 4.66 -11.96
CA LEU A 117 -1.20 3.92 -12.18
C LEU A 117 -1.48 2.42 -11.96
N ARG A 118 -1.05 1.60 -12.93
CA ARG A 118 -1.11 0.13 -12.83
C ARG A 118 0.21 -0.50 -13.25
N ASP A 119 0.62 -1.52 -12.50
CA ASP A 119 1.74 -2.35 -12.90
C ASP A 119 1.32 -3.28 -14.04
N THR A 120 2.16 -3.38 -15.06
CA THR A 120 2.02 -4.27 -16.21
C THR A 120 3.30 -5.08 -16.38
N PRO A 121 3.28 -6.22 -17.10
CA PRO A 121 4.49 -7.00 -17.36
C PRO A 121 5.62 -6.21 -18.03
N THR A 122 5.28 -5.13 -18.75
CA THR A 122 6.24 -4.31 -19.50
C THR A 122 6.62 -3.01 -18.78
N GLY A 123 6.09 -2.75 -17.59
CA GLY A 123 6.39 -1.56 -16.80
C GLY A 123 5.17 -1.01 -16.09
N THR A 124 5.06 0.30 -16.05
CA THR A 124 3.96 0.99 -15.37
C THR A 124 3.10 1.70 -16.41
N ALA A 125 1.80 1.42 -16.41
CA ALA A 125 0.82 2.11 -17.23
C ALA A 125 0.24 3.32 -16.47
N PHE A 126 0.20 4.47 -17.14
CA PHE A 126 -0.52 5.66 -16.70
C PHE A 126 -1.81 5.76 -17.51
N ILE A 127 -2.94 5.84 -16.82
CA ILE A 127 -4.27 5.83 -17.40
C ILE A 127 -4.95 7.14 -17.00
N ASP A 128 -5.19 8.00 -17.99
CA ASP A 128 -5.75 9.34 -17.83
C ASP A 128 -6.98 9.60 -18.74
N ALA A 129 -7.31 8.65 -19.62
CA ALA A 129 -8.49 8.75 -20.47
C ALA A 129 -9.78 8.64 -19.63
N GLU A 130 -10.64 9.65 -19.71
CA GLU A 130 -11.88 9.77 -18.91
C GLU A 130 -12.76 8.50 -18.89
N PRO A 131 -13.01 7.79 -20.00
CA PRO A 131 -13.79 6.56 -19.96
C PRO A 131 -13.15 5.46 -19.09
N HIS A 132 -11.81 5.37 -19.09
CA HIS A 132 -11.08 4.42 -18.26
C HIS A 132 -11.06 4.87 -16.79
N LEU A 133 -10.86 6.17 -16.53
CA LEU A 133 -10.93 6.72 -15.17
C LEU A 133 -12.30 6.50 -14.53
N ALA A 134 -13.39 6.68 -15.29
CA ALA A 134 -14.74 6.39 -14.82
C ALA A 134 -14.91 4.90 -14.40
N GLN A 135 -14.39 3.97 -15.21
CA GLN A 135 -14.38 2.55 -14.88
C GLN A 135 -13.56 2.26 -13.61
N LEU A 136 -12.40 2.87 -13.47
CA LEU A 136 -11.49 2.66 -12.34
C LEU A 136 -12.04 3.24 -11.03
N ARG A 137 -12.69 4.42 -11.06
CA ARG A 137 -13.43 4.96 -9.92
C ARG A 137 -14.56 4.04 -9.48
N ALA A 138 -15.31 3.48 -10.43
CA ALA A 138 -16.35 2.49 -10.12
C ALA A 138 -15.78 1.22 -9.49
N LEU A 139 -14.60 0.78 -9.92
CA LEU A 139 -13.89 -0.35 -9.31
C LEU A 139 -13.37 -0.01 -7.91
N LEU A 140 -12.80 1.18 -7.70
CA LEU A 140 -12.32 1.64 -6.41
C LEU A 140 -13.46 1.65 -5.38
N GLY A 141 -14.63 2.16 -5.75
CA GLY A 141 -15.81 2.14 -4.88
C GLY A 141 -16.31 0.73 -4.53
N LYS A 142 -16.05 -0.29 -5.37
CA LYS A 142 -16.31 -1.71 -5.01
C LYS A 142 -15.29 -2.22 -4.00
N VAL A 143 -14.02 -1.86 -4.18
CA VAL A 143 -12.91 -2.24 -3.29
C VAL A 143 -13.11 -1.61 -1.90
N GLU A 144 -13.51 -0.34 -1.83
CA GLU A 144 -13.85 0.36 -0.59
C GLU A 144 -15.00 -0.29 0.17
N LYS A 145 -16.07 -0.66 -0.52
CA LYS A 145 -17.25 -1.32 0.09
C LYS A 145 -16.94 -2.70 0.63
N ALA A 146 -15.97 -3.39 0.06
CA ALA A 146 -15.51 -4.71 0.51
C ALA A 146 -14.51 -4.64 1.68
N ALA A 147 -14.02 -3.44 2.01
CA ALA A 147 -13.03 -3.25 3.05
C ALA A 147 -13.68 -2.79 4.36
N LEU A 148 -13.14 -3.29 5.47
CA LEU A 148 -13.42 -2.78 6.82
C LEU A 148 -13.23 -1.26 6.86
N ASP A 149 -14.00 -0.59 7.72
CA ASP A 149 -13.77 0.82 8.01
C ASP A 149 -12.38 1.04 8.66
N PRO A 150 -11.88 2.30 8.72
CA PRO A 150 -10.56 2.58 9.27
C PRO A 150 -10.39 2.13 10.74
N ALA A 151 -11.43 2.24 11.57
CA ALA A 151 -11.35 1.86 12.98
C ALA A 151 -11.26 0.33 13.14
N ALA A 152 -12.13 -0.41 12.46
CA ALA A 152 -12.11 -1.87 12.42
C ALA A 152 -10.81 -2.42 11.80
N SER A 153 -10.25 -1.72 10.81
CA SER A 153 -8.95 -2.05 10.20
C SER A 153 -7.79 -1.85 11.17
N ARG A 154 -7.79 -0.75 11.96
CA ARG A 154 -6.81 -0.54 13.02
C ARG A 154 -6.90 -1.64 14.09
N ASP A 155 -8.10 -1.98 14.53
CA ASP A 155 -8.33 -3.02 15.53
C ASP A 155 -7.88 -4.41 15.00
N PHE A 156 -8.08 -4.67 13.71
CA PHE A 156 -7.55 -5.86 13.05
C PHE A 156 -6.01 -5.91 13.14
N ILE A 157 -5.31 -4.81 12.85
CA ILE A 157 -3.84 -4.78 12.92
C ILE A 157 -3.33 -4.96 14.35
N HIS A 158 -4.01 -4.36 15.34
CA HIS A 158 -3.67 -4.58 16.75
C HIS A 158 -3.81 -6.04 17.16
N ARG A 159 -4.88 -6.73 16.74
CA ARG A 159 -5.06 -8.17 16.99
C ARG A 159 -3.96 -8.98 16.32
N LEU A 160 -3.69 -8.74 15.03
CA LEU A 160 -2.65 -9.45 14.30
C LEU A 160 -1.26 -9.26 14.93
N THR A 161 -0.97 -8.07 15.47
CA THR A 161 0.29 -7.79 16.18
C THR A 161 0.44 -8.61 17.47
N LYS A 162 -0.67 -9.01 18.12
CA LYS A 162 -0.66 -9.88 19.32
C LYS A 162 -0.56 -11.37 18.98
N GLU A 163 -0.98 -11.77 17.77
CA GLU A 163 -0.87 -13.15 17.25
C GLU A 163 0.55 -13.46 16.76
N LEU A 164 1.24 -12.44 16.21
CA LEU A 164 2.64 -12.48 15.79
C LEU A 164 3.60 -12.21 16.95
#